data_AF-A0A0V0ZKB5-F1
#
_entry.id   AF-A0A0V0ZKB5-F1
#
_cell.length_a   1.000
_cell.length_b   1.000
_cell.length_c   1.000
_cell.angle_alpha   90.00
_cell.angle_beta   90.00
_cell.angle_gamma   90.00
#
_symmetry.space_group_name_H-M   'P 1'
#
loop_
_entity.id
_entity.type
_entity.pdbx_description
1 polymer ?
#
loop_
_entity_poly.entity_id
_entity_poly.type
_entity_poly.pdbx_seq_one_letter_code
_entity_poly.pdbx_strand_id
1 'polypeptide(L)'
;LIYKLPGGKSSHHLLPNAATDWSAVETIDDAQKPIHSTMDKYFSSQNKPNTNIVAYSNYPPHFKFQLPMSPGKGVIMAEDNNKGFWLVHTAKYFPNLALAIGDLFSNEKITKEAAAFLCMSYSDVNLRAIAKIIDYEQPIVFFAQKSATSCL
;
A
#
# COMPACT_ATOMS: atom_id res chain seq x y z
N LEU A 1 3.09 -11.08 3.00
CA LEU A 1 4.15 -10.15 3.50
C LEU A 1 5.27 -10.10 2.46
N ILE A 2 5.92 -8.96 2.27
CA ILE A 2 7.02 -8.78 1.31
C ILE A 2 8.12 -7.97 1.99
N TYR A 3 9.37 -8.34 1.78
CA TYR A 3 10.55 -7.63 2.24
C TYR A 3 11.46 -7.32 1.06
N LYS A 4 11.55 -6.04 0.70
CA LYS A 4 12.35 -5.52 -0.41
C LYS A 4 13.76 -5.20 0.08
N LEU A 5 14.78 -5.72 -0.61
CA LEU A 5 16.19 -5.55 -0.29
C LEU A 5 16.72 -4.16 -0.72
N PRO A 6 17.72 -3.60 -0.04
CA PRO A 6 18.31 -2.33 -0.44
C PRO A 6 19.06 -2.45 -1.78
N GLY A 7 19.24 -1.32 -2.47
CA GLY A 7 20.03 -1.26 -3.70
C GLY A 7 19.37 -1.85 -4.95
N GLY A 8 18.03 -2.03 -4.95
CA GLY A 8 17.33 -2.56 -6.12
C GLY A 8 15.86 -2.89 -5.88
N LYS A 9 15.34 -3.75 -6.78
CA LYS A 9 13.96 -4.24 -6.79
C LYS A 9 13.81 -5.67 -6.25
N SER A 10 14.92 -6.32 -5.91
CA SER A 10 14.90 -7.67 -5.34
C SER A 10 14.21 -7.70 -3.99
N SER A 11 13.45 -8.76 -3.73
CA SER A 11 12.63 -8.91 -2.54
C SER A 11 12.49 -10.36 -2.14
N HIS A 12 12.04 -10.60 -0.93
CA HIS A 12 11.55 -11.89 -0.46
C HIS A 12 10.06 -11.73 -0.13
N HIS A 13 9.26 -12.76 -0.34
CA HIS A 13 7.88 -12.75 0.12
C HIS A 13 7.54 -13.96 0.98
N LEU A 14 6.48 -13.79 1.77
CA LEU A 14 5.73 -14.87 2.39
C LEU A 14 4.30 -14.79 1.87
N LEU A 15 3.88 -15.88 1.22
CA LEU A 15 2.51 -16.05 0.75
C LEU A 15 1.68 -16.77 1.82
N PRO A 16 0.38 -16.45 1.95
CA PRO A 16 -0.48 -17.08 2.96
C PRO A 16 -0.52 -18.61 2.87
N ASN A 17 -0.40 -19.15 1.65
CA ASN A 17 -0.56 -20.57 1.35
C ASN A 17 0.77 -21.35 1.38
N ALA A 18 1.89 -20.64 1.52
CA ALA A 18 3.25 -21.18 1.53
C ALA A 18 4.05 -20.58 2.70
N ALA A 19 3.37 -20.32 3.81
CA ALA A 19 3.85 -19.48 4.92
C ALA A 19 5.03 -20.07 5.73
N THR A 20 5.54 -21.25 5.36
CA THR A 20 6.65 -21.90 6.07
C THR A 20 8.01 -21.37 5.65
N ASP A 21 8.18 -20.85 4.43
CA ASP A 21 9.48 -20.38 3.92
C ASP A 21 9.37 -19.07 3.13
N TRP A 22 10.36 -18.19 3.34
CA TRP A 22 10.55 -17.00 2.52
C TRP A 22 11.08 -17.39 1.15
N SER A 23 10.41 -16.98 0.09
CA SER A 23 10.87 -17.18 -1.29
C SER A 23 11.42 -15.87 -1.89
N ALA A 24 12.54 -15.99 -2.61
CA ALA A 24 13.13 -14.88 -3.33
C ALA A 24 12.28 -14.47 -4.54
N VAL A 25 12.27 -13.18 -4.81
CA VAL A 25 11.62 -12.52 -5.94
C VAL A 25 12.63 -11.52 -6.50
N GLU A 26 13.06 -11.75 -7.74
CA GLU A 26 14.10 -10.93 -8.39
C GLU A 26 13.69 -9.45 -8.52
N THR A 27 12.41 -9.22 -8.78
CA THR A 27 11.80 -7.92 -9.11
C THR A 27 10.43 -7.81 -8.46
N ILE A 28 10.31 -6.91 -7.48
CA ILE A 28 9.11 -6.78 -6.64
C ILE A 28 7.87 -6.37 -7.44
N ASP A 29 8.04 -5.57 -8.49
CA ASP A 29 6.99 -4.93 -9.29
C ASP A 29 6.65 -5.65 -10.59
N ASP A 30 7.18 -6.85 -10.81
CA ASP A 30 6.81 -7.68 -11.94
C ASP A 30 5.32 -8.04 -11.91
N ALA A 31 4.75 -8.21 -13.11
CA ALA A 31 3.42 -8.77 -13.26
C ALA A 31 3.32 -10.11 -12.51
N GLN A 32 2.19 -10.34 -11.83
CA GLN A 32 1.92 -11.50 -10.95
C GLN A 32 2.62 -11.50 -9.58
N LYS A 33 3.45 -10.49 -9.24
CA LYS A 33 4.01 -10.39 -7.89
C LYS A 33 3.01 -9.75 -6.92
N PRO A 34 3.08 -10.04 -5.60
CA PRO A 34 2.03 -9.63 -4.68
C PRO A 34 1.81 -8.11 -4.59
N ILE A 35 2.86 -7.28 -4.64
CA ILE A 35 2.68 -5.82 -4.61
C ILE A 35 2.00 -5.32 -5.89
N HIS A 36 2.36 -5.88 -7.05
CA HIS A 36 1.74 -5.55 -8.33
C HIS A 36 0.27 -5.95 -8.27
N SER A 37 -0.06 -7.19 -7.90
CA SER A 37 -1.47 -7.62 -7.77
C SER A 37 -2.28 -6.76 -6.80
N THR A 38 -1.70 -6.28 -5.70
CA THR A 38 -2.39 -5.35 -4.77
C THR A 38 -2.61 -3.98 -5.40
N MET A 39 -1.59 -3.40 -6.03
CA MET A 39 -1.70 -2.07 -6.65
C MET A 39 -2.56 -2.09 -7.92
N ASP A 40 -2.60 -3.22 -8.63
CA ASP A 40 -3.46 -3.42 -9.80
C ASP A 40 -4.93 -3.28 -9.42
N LYS A 41 -5.32 -3.83 -8.26
CA LYS A 41 -6.66 -3.60 -7.69
C LYS A 41 -6.94 -2.11 -7.49
N TYR A 42 -5.98 -1.36 -6.96
CA TYR A 42 -6.12 0.10 -6.83
C TYR A 42 -6.36 0.78 -8.20
N PHE A 43 -5.49 0.54 -9.19
CA PHE A 43 -5.61 1.18 -10.51
C PHE A 43 -6.90 0.78 -11.24
N SER A 44 -7.33 -0.47 -11.12
CA SER A 44 -8.57 -0.98 -11.71
C SER A 44 -9.84 -0.36 -11.11
N SER A 45 -9.74 0.26 -9.92
CA SER A 45 -10.88 0.70 -9.13
C SER A 45 -11.02 2.21 -9.01
N GLN A 46 -10.10 2.98 -9.59
CA GLN A 46 -10.18 4.45 -9.61
C GLN A 46 -11.48 4.96 -10.24
N ASN A 47 -12.00 4.26 -11.26
CA ASN A 47 -13.21 4.65 -11.99
C ASN A 47 -14.51 4.04 -11.44
N LYS A 48 -14.44 3.26 -10.35
CA LYS A 48 -15.65 2.65 -9.77
C LYS A 48 -16.36 3.64 -8.83
N PRO A 49 -17.70 3.76 -8.91
CA PRO A 49 -18.46 4.80 -8.19
C PRO A 49 -18.44 4.66 -6.66
N ASN A 50 -18.26 3.44 -6.15
CA ASN A 50 -18.30 3.11 -4.72
C ASN A 50 -16.93 2.76 -4.13
N THR A 51 -15.84 3.27 -4.71
CA THR A 51 -14.49 3.03 -4.18
C THR A 51 -14.05 4.17 -3.28
N ASN A 52 -13.70 3.82 -2.04
CA ASN A 52 -13.07 4.70 -1.07
C ASN A 52 -11.59 4.32 -0.92
N ILE A 53 -10.70 5.31 -1.01
CA ILE A 53 -9.25 5.09 -0.94
C ILE A 53 -8.64 6.14 -0.04
N VAL A 54 -7.78 5.73 0.87
CA VAL A 54 -7.01 6.61 1.74
C VAL A 54 -5.56 6.15 1.70
N ALA A 55 -4.66 7.03 1.30
CA ALA A 55 -3.23 6.79 1.43
C ALA A 55 -2.64 7.76 2.45
N TYR A 56 -1.85 7.21 3.36
CA TYR A 56 -1.26 7.93 4.47
C TYR A 56 0.23 7.60 4.58
N SER A 57 1.04 8.60 4.91
CA SER A 57 2.49 8.45 5.07
C SER A 57 3.06 9.71 5.68
N ASN A 58 3.99 9.57 6.61
CA ASN A 58 4.80 10.70 7.06
C ASN A 58 5.96 11.06 6.11
N TYR A 59 6.13 10.32 5.01
CA TYR A 59 7.05 10.69 3.95
C TYR A 59 6.47 10.34 2.57
N PRO A 60 5.42 11.05 2.14
CA PRO A 60 4.72 10.76 0.89
C PRO A 60 5.55 11.15 -0.34
N PRO A 61 5.13 10.74 -1.55
CA PRO A 61 5.77 11.19 -2.79
C PRO A 61 5.89 12.72 -2.86
N HIS A 62 6.94 13.21 -3.51
CA HIS A 62 7.24 14.64 -3.72
C HIS A 62 7.57 15.48 -2.46
N PHE A 63 7.43 14.95 -1.25
CA PHE A 63 7.84 15.67 -0.04
C PHE A 63 9.37 15.74 0.08
N LYS A 64 9.89 16.89 0.53
CA LYS A 64 11.35 17.06 0.70
C LYS A 64 11.85 16.52 2.04
N PHE A 65 11.01 16.53 3.07
CA PHE A 65 11.36 16.12 4.43
C PHE A 65 10.33 15.14 4.99
N GLN A 66 10.78 14.29 5.90
CA GLN A 66 9.92 13.40 6.66
C GLN A 66 9.27 14.18 7.78
N LEU A 67 7.95 14.01 7.94
CA LEU A 67 7.20 14.59 9.03
C LEU A 67 7.45 13.75 10.30
N PRO A 68 7.85 14.38 11.42
CA PRO A 68 8.24 13.66 12.62
C PRO A 68 7.05 13.06 13.37
N MET A 69 5.83 13.54 13.10
CA MET A 69 4.60 13.06 13.72
C MET A 69 4.01 11.88 12.93
N SER A 70 3.47 10.90 13.66
CA SER A 70 2.84 9.66 13.18
C SER A 70 3.64 8.90 12.08
N PRO A 71 4.49 7.93 12.46
CA PRO A 71 5.35 7.22 11.49
C PRO A 71 4.61 6.30 10.52
N GLY A 72 3.31 6.08 10.75
CA GLY A 72 2.47 5.16 9.99
C GLY A 72 2.45 5.47 8.49
N LYS A 73 2.54 4.42 7.66
CA LYS A 73 2.40 4.52 6.21
C LYS A 73 1.57 3.36 5.68
N GLY A 74 0.68 3.66 4.76
CA GLY A 74 -0.16 2.65 4.17
C GLY A 74 -1.19 3.18 3.19
N VAL A 75 -1.92 2.22 2.63
CA VAL A 75 -3.04 2.44 1.72
C VAL A 75 -4.19 1.58 2.19
N ILE A 76 -5.34 2.22 2.36
CA ILE A 76 -6.61 1.58 2.64
C ILE A 76 -7.45 1.78 1.39
N MET A 77 -8.01 0.71 0.87
CA MET A 77 -8.96 0.78 -0.22
C MET A 77 -10.15 -0.10 0.12
N ALA A 78 -11.37 0.43 0.01
CA ALA A 78 -12.61 -0.28 0.24
C ALA A 78 -13.60 -0.03 -0.91
N GLU A 79 -14.21 -1.11 -1.40
CA GLU A 79 -15.27 -1.15 -2.39
C GLU A 79 -16.53 -1.78 -1.80
N ASP A 80 -17.58 -1.86 -2.61
CA ASP A 80 -18.81 -2.58 -2.30
C ASP A 80 -18.55 -4.02 -1.81
N ASN A 81 -19.45 -4.50 -0.96
CA ASN A 81 -19.41 -5.84 -0.36
C ASN A 81 -18.14 -6.10 0.49
N ASN A 82 -17.63 -5.07 1.17
CA ASN A 82 -16.41 -5.15 1.99
C ASN A 82 -15.20 -5.70 1.21
N LYS A 83 -15.15 -5.50 -0.11
CA LYS A 83 -13.99 -5.90 -0.90
C LYS A 83 -12.93 -4.81 -0.83
N GLY A 84 -11.68 -5.21 -0.65
CA GLY A 84 -10.58 -4.27 -0.62
C GLY A 84 -9.40 -4.80 0.17
N PHE A 85 -8.47 -3.91 0.47
CA PHE A 85 -7.25 -4.26 1.15
C PHE A 85 -6.76 -3.13 2.04
N TRP A 86 -5.98 -3.52 3.04
CA TRP A 86 -5.13 -2.64 3.80
C TRP A 86 -3.68 -3.03 3.56
N LEU A 87 -2.92 -2.10 2.98
CA LEU A 87 -1.49 -2.22 2.73
C LEU A 87 -0.75 -1.34 3.73
N VAL A 88 0.08 -1.94 4.58
CA VAL A 88 1.01 -1.24 5.48
C VAL A 88 2.41 -1.38 4.93
N HIS A 89 3.20 -0.32 4.94
CA HIS A 89 4.58 -0.38 4.45
C HIS A 89 5.55 0.51 5.21
N THR A 90 6.84 0.28 5.01
CA THR A 90 7.91 1.16 5.53
C THR A 90 8.61 1.99 4.43
N ALA A 91 8.27 1.76 3.16
CA ALA A 91 8.86 2.49 2.03
C ALA A 91 8.59 4.00 2.09
N LYS A 92 9.64 4.80 1.84
CA LYS A 92 9.56 6.24 1.66
C LYS A 92 9.10 6.57 0.23
N TYR A 93 8.43 7.70 0.02
CA TYR A 93 7.96 8.15 -1.31
C TYR A 93 6.98 7.19 -2.02
N PHE A 94 6.38 6.26 -1.27
CA PHE A 94 5.45 5.25 -1.77
C PHE A 94 4.08 5.41 -1.08
N PRO A 95 2.98 5.03 -1.76
CA PRO A 95 2.87 4.83 -3.20
C PRO A 95 2.83 6.17 -3.95
N ASN A 96 3.45 6.23 -5.13
CA ASN A 96 3.21 7.34 -6.05
C ASN A 96 2.04 7.00 -6.97
N LEU A 97 0.84 7.45 -6.57
CA LEU A 97 -0.42 7.15 -7.25
C LEU A 97 -0.58 7.85 -8.62
N ALA A 98 0.30 8.81 -8.94
CA ALA A 98 0.33 9.44 -10.26
C ALA A 98 1.09 8.61 -11.32
N LEU A 99 1.81 7.57 -10.90
CA LEU A 99 2.56 6.69 -11.80
C LEU A 99 1.72 5.50 -12.24
N ALA A 100 2.10 4.89 -13.37
CA ALA A 100 1.60 3.58 -13.73
C ALA A 100 2.14 2.51 -12.77
N ILE A 101 1.44 1.38 -12.71
CA ILE A 101 1.76 0.28 -11.79
C ILE A 101 3.21 -0.23 -11.92
N GLY A 102 3.74 -0.34 -13.14
CA GLY A 102 5.11 -0.78 -13.41
C GLY A 102 6.18 0.25 -13.03
N ASP A 103 5.79 1.49 -12.74
CA ASP A 103 6.71 2.58 -12.43
C ASP A 103 6.76 2.90 -10.93
N LEU A 104 6.00 2.20 -10.08
CA LEU A 104 5.93 2.44 -8.64
C LEU A 104 7.28 2.31 -7.91
N PHE A 105 8.20 1.52 -8.47
CA PHE A 105 9.56 1.31 -7.96
C PHE A 105 10.65 1.86 -8.89
N SER A 106 10.30 2.78 -9.81
CA SER A 106 11.27 3.44 -10.70
C SER A 106 12.15 4.46 -9.98
N ASN A 107 11.67 5.03 -8.87
CA ASN A 107 12.40 6.04 -8.13
C ASN A 107 13.50 5.40 -7.28
N GLU A 108 14.75 5.82 -7.52
CA GLU A 108 15.93 5.32 -6.80
C GLU A 108 15.81 5.51 -5.28
N LYS A 109 15.09 6.54 -4.82
CA LYS A 109 14.87 6.76 -3.38
C LYS A 109 14.03 5.67 -2.73
N ILE A 110 13.21 4.97 -3.50
CA ILE A 110 12.41 3.81 -3.06
C ILE A 110 13.27 2.54 -3.14
N THR A 111 14.09 2.41 -4.19
CA THR A 111 14.89 1.19 -4.42
C THR A 111 16.19 1.14 -3.61
N LYS A 112 16.71 2.29 -3.16
CA LYS A 112 17.94 2.37 -2.37
C LYS A 112 17.81 1.77 -0.98
N GLU A 113 16.72 2.03 -0.28
CA GLU A 113 16.49 1.53 1.08
C GLU A 113 15.72 0.20 1.08
N ALA A 114 15.89 -0.59 2.14
CA ALA A 114 15.06 -1.77 2.36
C ALA A 114 13.65 -1.34 2.81
N ALA A 115 12.63 -2.11 2.43
CA ALA A 115 11.26 -1.81 2.82
C ALA A 115 10.44 -3.07 3.03
N ALA A 116 9.58 -3.06 4.05
CA ALA A 116 8.61 -4.12 4.30
C ALA A 116 7.22 -3.68 3.81
N PHE A 117 6.44 -4.63 3.31
CA PHE A 117 5.07 -4.44 2.85
C PHE A 117 4.20 -5.58 3.36
N LEU A 118 3.15 -5.25 4.11
CA LEU A 118 2.13 -6.18 4.59
C LEU A 118 0.80 -5.81 3.95
N CYS A 119 0.19 -6.75 3.23
CA CYS A 119 -1.13 -6.57 2.64
C CYS A 119 -2.10 -7.55 3.30
N MET A 120 -3.22 -7.03 3.79
CA MET A 120 -4.32 -7.81 4.39
C MET A 120 -5.62 -7.50 3.65
N SER A 121 -6.45 -8.52 3.44
CA SER A 121 -7.75 -8.37 2.80
C SER A 121 -8.86 -8.26 3.85
N TYR A 122 -9.96 -7.55 3.57
CA TYR A 122 -10.99 -7.33 4.59
C TYR A 122 -11.84 -8.55 4.94
N SER A 123 -11.81 -9.63 4.13
CA SER A 123 -12.37 -10.91 4.60
C SER A 123 -11.66 -11.41 5.85
N ASP A 124 -10.42 -10.96 6.07
CA ASP A 124 -9.57 -11.37 7.18
C ASP A 124 -9.60 -10.37 8.35
N VAL A 125 -10.13 -9.14 8.14
CA VAL A 125 -10.09 -8.03 9.11
C VAL A 125 -11.25 -7.03 8.95
N ASN A 126 -11.91 -6.67 10.05
CA ASN A 126 -13.01 -5.69 10.06
C ASN A 126 -12.53 -4.26 9.74
N LEU A 127 -13.06 -3.64 8.68
CA LEU A 127 -12.74 -2.26 8.27
C LEU A 127 -12.89 -1.23 9.41
N ARG A 128 -13.92 -1.39 10.25
CA ARG A 128 -14.14 -0.52 11.41
C ARG A 128 -13.03 -0.61 12.45
N ALA A 129 -12.45 -1.80 12.65
CA ALA A 129 -11.34 -1.98 13.58
C ALA A 129 -10.06 -1.34 13.02
N ILE A 130 -9.80 -1.52 11.73
CA ILE A 130 -8.67 -0.88 11.03
C ILE A 130 -8.79 0.65 11.11
N ALA A 131 -9.97 1.19 10.80
CA ALA A 131 -10.20 2.64 10.86
C ALA A 131 -9.91 3.21 12.26
N LYS A 132 -10.28 2.48 13.34
CA LYS A 132 -9.95 2.87 14.71
C LYS A 132 -8.45 2.84 15.01
N ILE A 133 -7.73 1.81 14.54
CA ILE A 133 -6.28 1.71 14.72
C ILE A 133 -5.58 2.89 14.05
N ILE A 134 -6.00 3.20 12.82
CA ILE A 134 -5.43 4.28 12.02
C ILE A 134 -5.78 5.63 12.64
N ASP A 135 -7.00 5.83 13.13
CA ASP A 135 -7.38 7.04 13.87
C ASP A 135 -6.50 7.26 15.11
N TYR A 136 -6.18 6.18 15.83
CA TYR A 136 -5.27 6.23 16.99
C TYR A 136 -3.82 6.57 16.60
N GLU A 137 -3.34 6.08 15.45
CA GLU A 137 -2.01 6.44 14.95
C GLU A 137 -1.92 7.90 14.49
N GLN A 138 -3.04 8.57 14.22
CA GLN A 138 -3.11 9.94 13.69
C GLN A 138 -2.20 10.18 12.47
N PRO A 139 -2.29 9.34 11.42
CA PRO A 139 -1.37 9.43 10.31
C PRO A 139 -1.68 10.59 9.38
N ILE A 140 -0.65 10.94 8.62
CA ILE A 140 -0.72 12.05 7.67
C ILE A 140 -1.30 11.52 6.37
N VAL A 141 -2.59 11.80 6.16
CA VAL A 141 -3.29 11.48 4.92
C VAL A 141 -2.83 12.43 3.82
N PHE A 142 -2.24 11.89 2.76
CA PHE A 142 -1.77 12.70 1.61
C PHE A 142 -2.63 12.49 0.36
N PHE A 143 -3.47 11.46 0.34
CA PHE A 143 -4.44 11.21 -0.72
C PHE A 143 -5.71 10.59 -0.14
N ALA A 144 -6.86 11.10 -0.55
CA ALA A 144 -8.16 10.53 -0.23
C ALA A 144 -9.08 10.61 -1.45
N GLN A 145 -9.73 9.50 -1.76
CA GLN A 145 -10.82 9.40 -2.72
C GLN A 145 -12.04 8.87 -1.96
N LYS A 146 -13.16 9.59 -2.04
CA LYS A 146 -14.43 9.16 -1.46
C LYS A 146 -15.37 8.71 -2.57
N SER A 147 -16.18 7.69 -2.31
CA SER A 147 -17.28 7.33 -3.20
C SER A 147 -18.24 8.51 -3.38
N ALA A 148 -18.85 8.61 -4.57
CA ALA A 148 -19.81 9.67 -4.89
C ALA A 148 -21.15 9.50 -4.16
N THR A 149 -21.34 8.39 -3.46
CA THR A 149 -22.50 8.11 -2.61
C THR A 149 -22.49 9.02 -1.38
N SER A 150 -23.40 10.01 -1.36
CA SER A 150 -23.65 10.89 -0.22
C SER A 150 -23.92 10.06 1.04
N CYS A 151 -23.48 10.55 2.21
CA CYS A 151 -24.09 10.10 3.46
C CYS A 151 -25.59 10.45 3.38
N LEU A 152 -26.46 9.45 3.39
CA LEU A 152 -27.88 9.59 3.70
C LEU A 152 -28.06 9.36 5.20
#